data_AF-A0AA37XM81-F1
#
_entry.id   AF-A0AA37XM81-F1
#
_cell.length_a   1.000
_cell.length_b   1.000
_cell.length_c   1.000
_cell.angle_alpha   90.00
_cell.angle_beta   90.00
_cell.angle_gamma   90.00
#
_symmetry.space_group_name_H-M   'P 1'
#
loop_
_entity.id
_entity.type
_entity.pdbx_description
1 polymer ?
#
loop_
_entity_poly.entity_id
_entity_poly.type
_entity_poly.pdbx_seq_one_letter_code
_entity_poly.pdbx_strand_id
1 'polypeptide(L)'
;MLWTVGAMTFAPFIANTCGWLVTELGRYPWTVYGMFKMEDSVSPNVTPASLLFSNIVYFLLFGGLAVVMFYLVVRELRKGPDQQEEQEKEEEPATDPFDGGAFNE
;
A
#
# COMPACT_ATOMS: atom_id res chain seq x y z
N MET A 1 5.63 -0.13 -25.03
CA MET A 1 5.02 -1.29 -24.34
C MET A 1 5.39 -1.37 -22.85
N LEU A 2 6.67 -1.30 -22.45
CA LEU A 2 7.03 -1.37 -21.02
C LEU A 2 6.50 -0.19 -20.17
N TRP A 3 6.63 1.05 -20.68
CA TRP A 3 6.11 2.24 -20.00
C TRP A 3 4.59 2.23 -19.81
N THR A 4 3.85 1.70 -20.79
CA THR A 4 2.39 1.57 -20.71
C THR A 4 1.98 0.54 -19.65
N VAL A 5 2.72 -0.57 -19.52
CA VAL A 5 2.49 -1.57 -18.47
C VAL A 5 2.81 -1.00 -17.09
N GLY A 6 3.92 -0.27 -16.94
CA GLY A 6 4.28 0.38 -15.68
C GLY A 6 3.24 1.42 -15.21
N ALA A 7 2.68 2.20 -16.14
CA ALA A 7 1.60 3.13 -15.81
C ALA A 7 0.29 2.43 -15.43
N MET A 8 -0.04 1.30 -16.09
CA MET A 8 -1.26 0.52 -15.83
C MET A 8 -1.28 -0.11 -14.43
N THR A 9 -0.14 -0.31 -13.76
CA THR A 9 -0.08 -0.82 -12.38
C THR A 9 -0.90 0.02 -11.38
N PHE A 10 -1.09 1.32 -11.64
CA PHE A 10 -1.88 2.20 -10.78
C PHE A 10 -3.37 2.24 -11.13
N ALA A 11 -3.77 1.72 -12.31
CA ALA A 11 -5.15 1.78 -12.78
C ALA A 11 -6.16 1.06 -11.87
N PRO A 12 -5.87 -0.12 -11.27
CA PRO A 12 -6.80 -0.77 -10.36
C PRO A 12 -7.13 0.07 -9.13
N PHE A 13 -6.14 0.81 -8.59
CA PHE A 13 -6.34 1.67 -7.43
C PHE A 13 -7.30 2.82 -7.76
N ILE A 14 -7.09 3.47 -8.90
CA ILE A 14 -7.96 4.57 -9.37
C ILE A 14 -9.37 4.05 -9.63
N ALA A 15 -9.50 2.94 -10.35
CA ALA A 15 -10.80 2.34 -10.65
C ALA A 15 -11.57 1.97 -9.38
N ASN A 16 -10.90 1.39 -8.39
CA ASN A 16 -11.51 1.07 -7.09
C ASN A 16 -11.97 2.33 -6.36
N THR A 17 -11.13 3.37 -6.27
CA THR A 17 -11.50 4.64 -5.63
C THR A 17 -12.69 5.29 -6.34
N CYS A 18 -12.69 5.34 -7.67
CA CYS A 18 -13.82 5.87 -8.45
C CYS A 18 -15.10 5.07 -8.22
N GLY A 19 -15.01 3.74 -8.16
CA GLY A 19 -16.16 2.87 -7.85
C GLY A 19 -16.79 3.21 -6.51
N TRP A 20 -15.97 3.37 -5.47
CA TRP A 20 -16.42 3.81 -4.14
C TRP A 20 -17.03 5.20 -4.15
N LEU A 21 -16.43 6.16 -4.88
CA LEU A 21 -17.00 7.50 -4.99
C LEU A 21 -18.37 7.50 -5.66
N VAL A 22 -18.56 6.69 -6.72
CA VAL A 22 -19.86 6.58 -7.39
C VAL A 22 -20.92 6.01 -6.46
N THR A 23 -20.61 4.97 -5.68
CA THR A 23 -21.58 4.37 -4.75
C THR A 23 -21.90 5.29 -3.57
N GLU A 24 -20.90 5.98 -3.03
CA GLU A 24 -21.06 6.89 -1.88
C GLU A 24 -21.76 8.20 -2.25
N LEU A 25 -21.35 8.83 -3.36
CA LEU A 25 -21.98 10.06 -3.83
C LEU A 25 -23.34 9.80 -4.49
N GLY A 26 -23.53 8.60 -5.06
CA GLY A 26 -24.80 8.21 -5.69
C GLY A 26 -25.97 8.13 -4.71
N ARG A 27 -25.69 7.94 -3.41
CA ARG A 27 -26.73 7.96 -2.36
C ARG A 27 -27.01 9.33 -1.76
N TYR A 28 -26.24 10.37 -2.11
CA TYR A 28 -26.50 11.72 -1.61
C TYR A 28 -27.93 12.18 -1.98
N PRO A 29 -28.74 12.73 -1.05
CA PRO A 29 -28.41 13.22 0.31
C PRO A 29 -28.67 12.22 1.45
N TRP A 30 -28.84 10.93 1.14
CA TRP A 30 -29.20 9.89 2.10
C TRP A 30 -27.99 9.20 2.71
N THR A 31 -28.02 9.00 4.03
CA THR A 31 -27.11 8.07 4.73
C THR A 31 -27.63 6.64 4.60
N VAL A 32 -28.94 6.48 4.80
CA VAL A 32 -29.68 5.23 4.55
C VAL A 32 -30.91 5.59 3.73
N TYR A 33 -31.02 5.03 2.52
CA TYR A 33 -32.08 5.35 1.58
C TYR A 33 -33.47 5.25 2.22
N GLY A 34 -34.27 6.31 2.09
CA GLY A 34 -35.63 6.37 2.60
C GLY A 34 -35.77 6.38 4.12
N MET A 35 -34.67 6.36 4.88
CA MET A 35 -34.69 6.34 6.35
C MET A 35 -33.99 7.56 6.96
N PHE A 36 -32.69 7.75 6.71
CA PHE A 36 -31.89 8.81 7.32
C PHE A 36 -31.20 9.66 6.26
N LYS A 37 -31.28 10.98 6.41
CA LYS A 37 -30.49 11.93 5.63
C LYS A 37 -29.14 12.19 6.30
N MET A 38 -28.22 12.77 5.53
CA MET A 38 -26.92 13.22 6.02
C MET A 38 -27.04 14.21 7.19
N GLU A 39 -28.02 15.12 7.14
CA GLU A 39 -28.27 16.12 8.19
C GLU A 39 -28.64 15.48 9.54
N ASP A 40 -29.40 14.38 9.51
CA ASP A 40 -29.81 13.64 10.71
C ASP A 40 -28.68 12.78 11.29
N SER A 41 -27.61 12.56 10.52
CA SER A 41 -26.51 11.65 10.87
C SER A 41 -25.35 12.36 11.57
N VAL A 42 -25.45 13.67 11.82
CA VAL A 42 -24.42 14.46 12.50
C VAL A 42 -24.52 14.28 14.01
N SER A 43 -23.41 13.93 14.66
CA SER A 43 -23.39 13.74 16.12
C SER A 43 -23.62 15.06 16.87
N PRO A 44 -24.62 15.14 17.75
CA PRO A 44 -24.95 16.38 18.47
C PRO A 44 -23.93 16.74 19.56
N ASN A 45 -23.13 15.78 20.02
CA ASN A 45 -22.21 15.93 21.15
C ASN A 45 -20.77 16.24 20.74
N VAL A 46 -20.47 16.30 19.43
CA VAL A 46 -19.12 16.51 18.90
C VAL A 46 -18.97 17.96 18.46
N THR A 47 -17.97 18.65 19.01
CA THR A 47 -17.68 20.03 18.61
C THR A 47 -16.89 20.06 17.30
N PRO A 48 -17.04 21.10 16.46
CA PRO A 48 -16.24 21.24 15.24
C PRO A 48 -14.73 21.23 15.51
N ALA A 49 -14.31 21.75 16.68
CA ALA A 49 -12.91 21.77 17.09
C ALA A 49 -12.36 20.36 17.38
N SER A 50 -13.12 19.51 18.07
CA SER A 50 -12.67 18.14 18.35
C SER A 50 -12.63 17.27 17.09
N LEU A 51 -13.59 17.47 16.18
CA LEU A 51 -13.59 16.85 14.85
C LEU A 51 -12.36 17.26 14.05
N LEU A 52 -12.07 18.57 13.97
CA LEU A 52 -10.91 19.06 13.22
C LEU A 52 -9.60 18.52 13.79
N PHE A 53 -9.47 18.53 15.12
CA PHE A 53 -8.28 18.02 15.80
C PHE A 53 -8.06 16.53 15.51
N SER A 54 -9.09 15.68 15.67
CA SER A 54 -8.96 14.25 15.39
C SER A 54 -8.68 13.98 13.91
N ASN A 55 -9.30 14.74 13.01
CA ASN A 55 -9.05 14.63 11.58
C ASN A 55 -7.59 14.97 11.22
N ILE A 56 -7.03 16.05 11.78
CA ILE A 56 -5.61 16.40 11.59
C ILE A 56 -4.71 15.26 12.09
N VAL A 57 -4.98 14.73 13.28
CA VAL A 57 -4.21 13.61 13.84
C VAL A 57 -4.27 12.40 12.90
N TYR A 58 -5.45 12.03 12.40
CA TYR A 58 -5.58 10.94 11.43
C TYR A 58 -4.81 11.21 10.14
N PHE A 59 -4.91 12.41 9.56
CA PHE A 59 -4.17 12.76 8.35
C PHE A 59 -2.66 12.68 8.55
N LEU A 60 -2.15 13.15 9.70
CA LEU A 60 -0.72 13.07 10.01
C LEU A 60 -0.26 11.63 10.20
N LEU A 61 -1.04 10.79 10.88
CA LEU A 61 -0.71 9.37 11.09
C LEU A 61 -0.68 8.60 9.77
N PHE A 62 -1.77 8.67 8.99
CA PHE A 62 -1.84 7.98 7.70
C PHE A 62 -0.88 8.57 6.66
N GLY A 63 -0.68 9.89 6.67
CA GLY A 63 0.32 10.55 5.84
C GLY A 63 1.74 10.12 6.18
N GLY A 64 2.08 10.05 7.47
CA GLY A 64 3.37 9.54 7.94
C GLY A 64 3.61 8.08 7.53
N LEU A 65 2.60 7.22 7.69
CA LEU A 65 2.63 5.84 7.21
C LEU A 65 2.84 5.76 5.69
N ALA A 66 2.18 6.62 4.91
CA ALA A 66 2.36 6.67 3.47
C ALA A 66 3.78 7.09 3.08
N VAL A 67 4.38 8.06 3.78
CA VAL A 67 5.78 8.48 3.56
C VAL A 67 6.75 7.35 3.87
N VAL A 68 6.58 6.67 5.01
CA VAL A 68 7.42 5.51 5.37
C VAL A 68 7.29 4.39 4.35
N MET A 69 6.06 4.05 3.94
CA MET A 69 5.82 3.04 2.92
C MET A 69 6.50 3.40 1.60
N PHE A 70 6.31 4.64 1.12
CA PHE A 70 6.93 5.09 -0.11
C PHE A 70 8.46 5.05 -0.04
N TYR A 71 9.03 5.48 1.09
CA TYR A 71 10.47 5.39 1.34
C TYR A 71 10.98 3.94 1.28
N LEU A 72 10.28 3.00 1.94
CA LEU A 72 10.66 1.59 1.94
C LEU A 72 10.56 0.97 0.54
N VAL A 73 9.50 1.26 -0.20
CA VAL A 73 9.31 0.78 -1.58
C VAL A 73 10.44 1.30 -2.47
N VAL A 74 10.75 2.60 -2.43
CA VAL A 74 11.84 3.17 -3.24
C VAL A 74 13.20 2.61 -2.82
N ARG A 75 13.43 2.43 -1.52
CA ARG A 75 14.66 1.82 -1.00
C ARG A 75 14.84 0.41 -1.54
N GLU A 76 13.78 -0.39 -1.53
CA GLU A 76 13.83 -1.78 -1.98
C GLU A 76 13.95 -1.90 -3.49
N LEU A 77 13.20 -1.09 -4.26
CA LEU A 77 13.29 -1.06 -5.72
C LEU A 77 14.67 -0.64 -6.24
N ARG A 78 15.47 0.08 -5.43
CA ARG A 78 16.84 0.49 -5.78
C ARG A 78 17.87 -0.60 -5.51
N LYS A 79 17.56 -1.60 -4.70
CA LYS A 79 18.39 -2.79 -4.56
C LYS A 79 18.17 -3.61 -5.83
N GLY A 80 19.10 -3.50 -6.77
CA GLY A 80 19.07 -4.30 -7.99
C GLY A 80 19.14 -5.80 -7.68
N PRO A 81 18.88 -6.66 -8.68
CA PRO A 81 18.94 -8.12 -8.52
C PRO A 81 20.31 -8.64 -8.04
N ASP A 82 21.38 -7.89 -8.29
CA ASP A 82 22.75 -8.26 -7.90
C ASP A 82 22.92 -8.48 -6.38
N GLN A 83 22.11 -7.81 -5.54
CA GLN A 83 22.16 -8.03 -4.08
C GLN A 83 21.58 -9.38 -3.65
N GLN A 84 20.72 -10.00 -4.48
CA GLN A 84 20.22 -11.36 -4.23
C GLN A 84 21.27 -12.40 -4.62
N GLU A 85 22.01 -12.19 -5.71
CA GLU A 85 23.07 -13.11 -6.17
C GLU A 85 24.24 -13.22 -5.17
N GLU A 86 24.62 -12.12 -4.50
CA GLU A 86 25.65 -12.15 -3.45
C GLU A 86 25.18 -12.90 -2.19
N GLN A 87 23.90 -12.78 -1.81
CA GLN A 87 23.33 -13.54 -0.69
C GLN A 87 23.22 -15.03 -0.99
N GLU A 88 22.82 -15.40 -2.22
CA GLU A 88 22.73 -16.79 -2.66
C GLU A 88 24.11 -17.47 -2.73
N LYS A 89 25.15 -16.73 -3.16
CA LYS A 89 26.55 -17.20 -3.16
C LYS A 89 27.17 -17.38 -1.77
N GLU A 90 26.72 -16.62 -0.77
CA GLU A 90 27.19 -16.77 0.62
C GLU A 90 26.44 -17.91 1.37
N GLU A 91 25.21 -18.23 0.95
CA GLU A 91 24.40 -19.30 1.54
C GLU A 91 24.64 -20.69 0.90
N GLU A 92 25.20 -20.77 -0.31
CA GLU A 92 25.72 -22.04 -0.82
C GLU A 92 26.88 -22.51 0.07
N PRO A 93 26.79 -23.70 0.71
CA PRO A 93 27.93 -24.23 1.44
C PRO A 93 29.08 -24.41 0.45
N ALA A 94 30.18 -23.67 0.66
CA ALA A 94 31.38 -23.60 -0.18
C ALA A 94 32.17 -24.93 -0.35
N THR A 95 31.53 -26.07 -0.07
CA THR A 95 32.01 -27.42 -0.31
C THR A 95 30.76 -28.28 -0.50
N ASP A 96 30.42 -28.60 -1.75
CA ASP A 96 29.51 -29.71 -2.04
C ASP A 96 30.14 -30.97 -1.41
N PRO A 97 29.45 -31.68 -0.48
CA PRO A 97 29.94 -32.90 0.14
C PRO A 97 30.27 -34.02 -0.85
N PHE A 98 29.88 -33.87 -2.12
CA PHE A 98 30.10 -34.82 -3.21
C PHE A 98 31.12 -34.35 -4.25
N ASP A 99 31.78 -33.20 -4.05
CA ASP A 99 32.80 -32.69 -4.99
C ASP A 99 34.12 -33.49 -4.88
N GLY A 100 34.20 -34.57 -5.66
CA GLY A 100 35.38 -34.87 -6.46
C GLY A 100 36.53 -35.68 -5.87
N GLY A 101 36.50 -36.10 -4.59
CA GLY A 101 37.51 -37.00 -4.02
C GLY A 101 37.31 -38.50 -4.31
N ALA A 102 36.12 -38.91 -4.76
CA ALA A 102 35.71 -40.32 -4.79
C ALA A 102 36.09 -41.10 -6.07
N PHE A 103 36.66 -40.45 -7.08
CA PHE A 103 36.94 -41.08 -8.38
C PHE A 103 38.37 -40.87 -8.90
N ASN A 104 39.29 -40.38 -8.08
CA ASN A 104 40.71 -40.29 -8.43
C ASN A 104 41.54 -41.30 -7.62
N GLU A 105 41.49 -42.57 -8.04
CA GLU A 105 42.53 -43.60 -7.83
C GLU A 105 43.12 -44.00 -9.19
#